data_AF-A0A8J9ZTN4-F1
#
_entry.id   AF-A0A8J9ZTN4-F1
#
_cell.length_a   1.000
_cell.length_b   1.000
_cell.length_c   1.000
_cell.angle_alpha   90.00
_cell.angle_beta   90.00
_cell.angle_gamma   90.00
#
_symmetry.space_group_name_H-M   'P 1'
#
loop_
_entity.id
_entity.type
_entity.pdbx_description
1 polymer ?
#
loop_
_entity_poly.entity_id
_entity_poly.type
_entity_poly.pdbx_seq_one_letter_code
_entity_poly.pdbx_strand_id
1 'polypeptide(L)'
;MAAGGLLTTVPTPGFFHLDLFIQDTKDVKSWYDDLKRRLDMEKGAMENAMTNLLSVFAFHKVRGKGEARKLLETLTRKEVDNLNAIANKQFIYGQLMRTKDEMACRDRLQELLADKSDAARARNARCFAEQGYALEFVREDSKDMVSKIKNAISLFETALNLVCDTDAVTEEERLVWKYYMSKCYWRLDQVVSYSQDQASLINKNQYDQLQKQVRHGAPLPPKQLLRRAKEDAVASCDGAMTKLNIHHLGKVCHRLAINPATERVEDREELGDALDNFAQALLLDDGYTDPRVHADMARSLEATGEHEKAAESYKRADDNGASGAVSLKQSQTEKVNLPVAVAKPRHGQEFQYDFFVSHSSKDADWVDFALLPAMEADLGFKGCVADRDFVPGKSVIDNIIYSIENSYKTLLILTPNFVTSEWCKYETQQALMESLKCKTGRVIPIMLRDCQVPASVRTITYLDVSRDAIGSYDWLKLKKALEERPPIEEK
;
A
#
# COMPACT_ATOMS: atom_id res chain seq x y z
N MET A 1 -19.96 11.28 -22.00
CA MET A 1 -20.55 10.10 -22.63
C MET A 1 -19.55 8.96 -22.59
N ALA A 2 -19.81 7.90 -21.82
CA ALA A 2 -19.13 6.62 -21.93
C ALA A 2 -20.03 5.51 -21.35
N ALA A 3 -20.74 4.84 -22.26
CA ALA A 3 -21.29 3.48 -22.23
C ALA A 3 -21.84 2.92 -20.90
N GLY A 4 -23.11 3.23 -20.61
CA GLY A 4 -24.01 2.28 -19.95
C GLY A 4 -24.33 1.14 -20.92
N GLY A 5 -23.42 0.18 -21.05
CA GLY A 5 -23.75 -1.11 -21.63
C GLY A 5 -24.57 -1.88 -20.61
N LEU A 6 -25.86 -2.11 -20.86
CA LEU A 6 -26.62 -3.09 -20.10
C LEU A 6 -25.85 -4.40 -20.16
N LEU A 7 -25.30 -4.83 -19.02
CA LEU A 7 -24.71 -6.16 -18.90
C LEU A 7 -25.78 -7.18 -19.32
N THR A 8 -25.37 -8.14 -20.14
CA THR A 8 -26.23 -9.21 -20.61
C THR A 8 -26.74 -9.99 -19.41
N THR A 9 -28.02 -10.36 -19.38
CA THR A 9 -28.60 -11.19 -18.30
C THR A 9 -28.07 -12.63 -18.30
N VAL A 10 -27.38 -13.01 -19.37
CA VAL A 10 -26.66 -14.27 -19.53
C VAL A 10 -25.17 -14.01 -19.31
N PRO A 11 -24.52 -14.68 -18.36
CA PRO A 11 -23.09 -14.49 -18.08
C PRO A 11 -22.22 -15.17 -19.13
N THR A 12 -20.98 -14.68 -19.29
CA THR A 12 -19.88 -15.45 -19.86
C THR A 12 -19.22 -16.21 -18.71
N PRO A 13 -19.37 -17.54 -18.56
CA PRO A 13 -18.92 -18.22 -17.34
C PRO A 13 -17.42 -18.51 -17.31
N GLY A 14 -16.93 -18.79 -16.11
CA GLY A 14 -15.54 -19.15 -15.84
C GLY A 14 -14.70 -17.94 -15.47
N PHE A 15 -13.50 -18.16 -14.94
CA PHE A 15 -12.62 -17.10 -14.45
C PHE A 15 -11.44 -16.85 -15.39
N PHE A 16 -11.15 -17.75 -16.33
CA PHE A 16 -10.05 -17.60 -17.27
C PHE A 16 -10.27 -16.50 -18.32
N HIS A 17 -11.50 -16.00 -18.47
CA HIS A 17 -11.77 -14.80 -19.28
C HIS A 17 -11.67 -13.51 -18.45
N LEU A 18 -11.67 -13.62 -17.11
CA LEU A 18 -11.43 -12.48 -16.23
C LEU A 18 -9.94 -12.20 -16.26
N ASP A 19 -9.58 -10.94 -16.45
CA ASP A 19 -8.20 -10.51 -16.30
C ASP A 19 -7.87 -10.43 -14.79
N LEU A 20 -7.37 -11.52 -14.21
CA LEU A 20 -7.05 -11.64 -12.78
C LEU A 20 -5.59 -11.30 -12.43
N PHE A 21 -4.79 -10.79 -13.38
CA PHE A 21 -3.36 -10.43 -13.19
C PHE A 21 -2.46 -11.56 -12.66
N ILE A 22 -2.61 -12.77 -13.18
CA ILE A 22 -1.79 -13.90 -12.75
C ILE A 22 -0.53 -13.97 -13.65
N GLN A 23 0.56 -13.34 -13.21
CA GLN A 23 1.82 -13.25 -13.98
C GLN A 23 2.98 -14.06 -13.37
N ASP A 24 3.11 -14.13 -12.04
CA ASP A 24 4.18 -14.88 -11.35
C ASP A 24 3.62 -16.03 -10.51
N THR A 25 4.11 -17.25 -10.78
CA THR A 25 3.75 -18.47 -10.05
C THR A 25 4.19 -18.46 -8.58
N LYS A 26 5.16 -17.64 -8.18
CA LYS A 26 5.59 -17.48 -6.77
C LYS A 26 4.53 -16.76 -5.94
N ASP A 27 3.99 -15.66 -6.45
CA ASP A 27 2.94 -14.87 -5.80
C ASP A 27 1.62 -15.67 -5.67
N VAL A 28 1.30 -16.47 -6.70
CA VAL A 28 0.11 -17.34 -6.71
C VAL A 28 0.09 -18.33 -5.56
N LYS A 29 1.25 -18.80 -5.07
CA LYS A 29 1.29 -19.72 -3.93
C LYS A 29 0.77 -19.06 -2.65
N SER A 30 1.20 -17.83 -2.39
CA SER A 30 0.74 -17.06 -1.22
C SER A 30 -0.78 -16.83 -1.28
N TRP A 31 -1.29 -16.43 -2.44
CA TRP A 31 -2.73 -16.22 -2.65
C TRP A 31 -3.55 -17.50 -2.53
N TYR A 32 -3.01 -18.61 -3.05
CA TYR A 32 -3.62 -19.93 -2.88
C TYR A 32 -3.71 -20.31 -1.40
N ASP A 33 -2.61 -20.17 -0.65
CA ASP A 33 -2.57 -20.55 0.76
C ASP A 33 -3.48 -19.66 1.61
N ASP A 34 -3.56 -18.37 1.30
CA ASP A 34 -4.45 -17.42 1.98
C ASP A 34 -5.93 -17.68 1.71
N LEU A 35 -6.29 -17.80 0.43
CA LEU A 35 -7.67 -18.11 0.04
C LEU A 35 -8.11 -19.47 0.57
N LYS A 36 -7.20 -20.44 0.67
CA LYS A 36 -7.47 -21.75 1.26
C LYS A 36 -7.76 -21.67 2.75
N ARG A 37 -6.94 -20.94 3.52
CA ARG A 37 -7.23 -20.69 4.95
C ARG A 37 -8.59 -20.02 5.12
N ARG A 38 -8.90 -19.04 4.27
CA ARG A 38 -10.19 -18.36 4.29
C ARG A 38 -11.35 -19.31 4.01
N LEU A 39 -11.23 -20.17 3.00
CA LEU A 39 -12.23 -21.19 2.67
C LEU A 39 -12.45 -22.22 3.80
N ASP A 40 -11.42 -22.48 4.60
CA ASP A 40 -11.52 -23.37 5.76
C ASP A 40 -12.28 -22.71 6.93
N MET A 41 -12.24 -21.38 7.05
CA MET A 41 -12.92 -20.61 8.11
C MET A 41 -14.32 -20.11 7.71
N GLU A 42 -14.47 -19.62 6.48
CA GLU A 42 -15.68 -18.98 5.97
C GLU A 42 -16.53 -19.99 5.19
N LYS A 43 -17.55 -20.55 5.84
CA LYS A 43 -18.57 -21.38 5.20
C LYS A 43 -19.82 -20.56 4.87
N GLY A 44 -20.44 -20.83 3.73
CA GLY A 44 -21.70 -20.19 3.33
C GLY A 44 -21.73 -19.76 1.86
N ALA A 45 -22.40 -18.65 1.59
CA ALA A 45 -22.77 -18.17 0.25
C ALA A 45 -21.61 -18.00 -0.75
N MET A 46 -20.39 -17.73 -0.28
CA MET A 46 -19.21 -17.53 -1.16
C MET A 46 -18.25 -18.72 -1.21
N GLU A 47 -18.59 -19.87 -0.63
CA GLU A 47 -17.75 -21.07 -0.66
C GLU A 47 -17.43 -21.51 -2.11
N ASN A 48 -18.42 -21.41 -3.00
CA ASN A 48 -18.26 -21.74 -4.41
C ASN A 48 -17.35 -20.75 -5.13
N ALA A 49 -17.50 -19.44 -4.87
CA ALA A 49 -16.64 -18.39 -5.42
C ALA A 49 -15.17 -18.62 -5.06
N MET A 50 -14.92 -18.89 -3.76
CA MET A 50 -13.59 -19.20 -3.24
C MET A 50 -13.02 -20.48 -3.86
N THR A 51 -13.81 -21.54 -3.97
CA THR A 51 -13.36 -22.80 -4.56
C THR A 51 -13.03 -22.65 -6.06
N ASN A 52 -13.86 -21.89 -6.79
CA ASN A 52 -13.61 -21.55 -8.19
C ASN A 52 -12.32 -20.76 -8.35
N LEU A 53 -12.11 -19.71 -7.55
CA LEU A 53 -10.88 -18.90 -7.59
C LEU A 53 -9.65 -19.72 -7.17
N LEU A 54 -9.77 -20.54 -6.13
CA LEU A 54 -8.69 -21.42 -5.65
C LEU A 54 -8.26 -22.41 -6.74
N SER A 55 -9.19 -22.88 -7.57
CA SER A 55 -8.87 -23.73 -8.73
C SER A 55 -8.05 -22.98 -9.80
N VAL A 56 -8.30 -21.69 -10.01
CA VAL A 56 -7.51 -20.85 -10.91
C VAL A 56 -6.10 -20.66 -10.37
N PHE A 57 -5.96 -20.33 -9.08
CA PHE A 57 -4.64 -20.25 -8.44
C PHE A 57 -3.91 -21.61 -8.49
N ALA A 58 -4.61 -22.71 -8.23
CA ALA A 58 -4.06 -24.05 -8.39
C ALA A 58 -3.58 -24.32 -9.82
N PHE A 59 -4.32 -23.88 -10.84
CA PHE A 59 -3.91 -24.06 -12.23
C PHE A 59 -2.58 -23.37 -12.55
N HIS A 60 -2.36 -22.17 -12.00
CA HIS A 60 -1.14 -21.40 -12.21
C HIS A 60 0.03 -21.81 -11.30
N LYS A 61 -0.19 -22.67 -10.29
CA LYS A 61 0.90 -23.31 -9.53
C LYS A 61 1.68 -24.31 -10.39
N VAL A 62 2.97 -24.46 -10.09
CA VAL A 62 3.82 -25.51 -10.69
C VAL A 62 3.18 -26.89 -10.45
N ARG A 63 2.91 -27.62 -11.55
CA ARG A 63 2.23 -28.94 -11.55
C ARG A 63 0.83 -28.94 -10.91
N GLY A 64 0.17 -27.79 -10.78
CA GLY A 64 -1.10 -27.67 -10.07
C GLY A 64 -2.36 -27.96 -10.90
N LYS A 65 -2.24 -28.22 -12.22
CA LYS A 65 -3.38 -28.59 -13.09
C LYS A 65 -4.21 -29.78 -12.56
N GLY A 66 -3.56 -30.76 -11.95
CA GLY A 66 -4.25 -31.91 -11.34
C GLY A 66 -5.05 -31.56 -10.09
N GLU A 67 -4.52 -30.65 -9.27
CA GLU A 67 -5.20 -30.12 -8.08
C GLU A 67 -6.40 -29.25 -8.48
N ALA A 68 -6.21 -28.34 -9.43
CA ALA A 68 -7.27 -27.50 -9.99
C ALA A 68 -8.44 -28.33 -10.52
N ARG A 69 -8.14 -29.39 -11.29
CA ARG A 69 -9.14 -30.35 -11.77
C ARG A 69 -9.90 -31.00 -10.61
N LYS A 70 -9.20 -31.50 -9.59
CA LYS A 70 -9.83 -32.20 -8.45
C LYS A 70 -10.78 -31.28 -7.67
N LEU A 71 -10.39 -30.01 -7.48
CA LEU A 71 -11.25 -28.99 -6.84
C LEU A 71 -12.56 -28.84 -7.62
N LEU A 72 -12.46 -28.65 -8.94
CA LEU A 72 -13.64 -28.44 -9.80
C LEU A 72 -14.50 -29.70 -9.99
N GLU A 73 -13.90 -30.88 -10.03
CA GLU A 73 -14.64 -32.17 -10.03
C GLU A 73 -15.38 -32.40 -8.71
N THR A 74 -14.86 -31.87 -7.60
CA THR A 74 -15.54 -31.94 -6.30
C THR A 74 -16.67 -30.93 -6.24
N LEU A 75 -16.43 -29.69 -6.66
CA LEU A 75 -17.44 -28.64 -6.71
C LEU A 75 -18.60 -29.02 -7.63
N THR A 76 -18.32 -29.46 -8.86
CA THR A 76 -19.38 -29.85 -9.81
C THR A 76 -20.11 -31.16 -9.46
N ARG A 77 -19.65 -31.89 -8.43
CA ARG A 77 -20.42 -33.00 -7.82
C ARG A 77 -21.40 -32.51 -6.75
N LYS A 78 -21.06 -31.44 -6.04
CA LYS A 78 -21.91 -30.80 -5.03
C LYS A 78 -22.96 -29.89 -5.70
N GLU A 79 -22.51 -29.10 -6.67
CA GLU A 79 -23.28 -28.07 -7.37
C GLU A 79 -23.20 -28.35 -8.89
N VAL A 80 -24.11 -29.18 -9.38
CA VAL A 80 -24.06 -29.75 -10.74
C VAL A 80 -24.29 -28.73 -11.87
N ASP A 81 -24.78 -27.55 -11.53
CA ASP A 81 -25.13 -26.47 -12.45
C ASP A 81 -24.31 -25.18 -12.21
N ASN A 82 -23.23 -25.24 -11.41
CA ASN A 82 -22.34 -24.10 -11.23
C ASN A 82 -21.61 -23.74 -12.54
N LEU A 83 -22.05 -22.66 -13.18
CA LEU A 83 -21.58 -22.24 -14.49
C LEU A 83 -20.07 -21.94 -14.52
N ASN A 84 -19.56 -21.22 -13.52
CA ASN A 84 -18.13 -20.90 -13.44
C ASN A 84 -17.27 -22.16 -13.28
N ALA A 85 -17.71 -23.11 -12.45
CA ALA A 85 -16.98 -24.34 -12.22
C ALA A 85 -16.93 -25.22 -13.48
N ILE A 86 -18.04 -25.32 -14.21
CA ILE A 86 -18.10 -26.09 -15.46
C ILE A 86 -17.21 -25.44 -16.53
N ALA A 87 -17.23 -24.11 -16.67
CA ALA A 87 -16.38 -23.39 -17.62
C ALA A 87 -14.88 -23.45 -17.28
N ASN A 88 -14.53 -23.30 -16.00
CA ASN A 88 -13.14 -23.49 -15.55
C ASN A 88 -12.68 -24.93 -15.79
N LYS A 89 -13.56 -25.92 -15.57
CA LYS A 89 -13.27 -27.33 -15.81
C LYS A 89 -13.10 -27.62 -17.30
N GLN A 90 -13.94 -27.06 -18.16
CA GLN A 90 -13.79 -27.12 -19.62
C GLN A 90 -12.40 -26.61 -20.04
N PHE A 91 -12.02 -25.41 -19.59
CA PHE A 91 -10.72 -24.83 -19.92
C PHE A 91 -9.56 -25.75 -19.50
N ILE A 92 -9.59 -26.25 -18.26
CA ILE A 92 -8.54 -27.15 -17.74
C ILE A 92 -8.49 -28.47 -18.51
N TYR A 93 -9.62 -29.05 -18.90
CA TYR A 93 -9.64 -30.25 -19.72
C TYR A 93 -9.03 -30.04 -21.10
N GLY A 94 -9.28 -28.89 -21.74
CA GLY A 94 -8.60 -28.51 -22.98
C GLY A 94 -7.08 -28.43 -22.78
N GLN A 95 -6.63 -27.81 -21.68
CA GLN A 95 -5.21 -27.70 -21.30
C GLN A 95 -4.54 -29.03 -20.92
N LEU A 96 -5.33 -30.10 -20.71
CA LEU A 96 -4.90 -31.47 -20.42
C LEU A 96 -5.15 -32.42 -21.59
N MET A 97 -5.61 -31.92 -22.76
CA MET A 97 -5.94 -32.71 -23.94
C MET A 97 -7.02 -33.77 -23.70
N ARG A 98 -7.91 -33.54 -22.72
CA ARG A 98 -9.06 -34.42 -22.40
C ARG A 98 -10.28 -34.00 -23.22
N THR A 99 -10.22 -34.22 -24.54
CA THR A 99 -11.21 -33.71 -25.50
C THR A 99 -12.65 -34.17 -25.24
N LYS A 100 -12.84 -35.43 -24.85
CA LYS A 100 -14.19 -35.96 -24.50
C LYS A 100 -14.81 -35.21 -23.31
N ASP A 101 -14.01 -34.97 -22.27
CA ASP A 101 -14.48 -34.30 -21.06
C ASP A 101 -14.68 -32.79 -21.29
N GLU A 102 -13.84 -32.17 -22.11
CA GLU A 102 -14.01 -30.79 -22.55
C GLU A 102 -15.34 -30.61 -23.30
N MET A 103 -15.62 -31.47 -24.29
CA MET A 103 -16.88 -31.43 -25.04
C MET A 103 -18.09 -31.62 -24.13
N ALA A 104 -18.04 -32.57 -23.19
CA ALA A 104 -19.12 -32.76 -22.23
C ALA A 104 -19.40 -31.51 -21.37
N CYS A 105 -18.36 -30.78 -20.97
CA CYS A 105 -18.53 -29.51 -20.26
C CYS A 105 -19.15 -28.43 -21.17
N ARG A 106 -18.72 -28.36 -22.43
CA ARG A 106 -19.23 -27.42 -23.43
C ARG A 106 -20.73 -27.64 -23.69
N ASP A 107 -21.13 -28.88 -23.94
CA ASP A 107 -22.53 -29.24 -24.20
C ASP A 107 -23.40 -28.91 -22.97
N ARG A 108 -22.89 -29.20 -21.77
CA ARG A 108 -23.59 -28.86 -20.52
C ARG A 108 -23.74 -27.35 -20.31
N LEU A 109 -22.71 -26.55 -20.62
CA LEU A 109 -22.83 -25.09 -20.56
C LEU A 109 -23.84 -24.56 -21.56
N GLN A 110 -23.86 -25.10 -22.78
CA GLN A 110 -24.82 -24.70 -23.80
C GLN A 110 -26.26 -25.00 -23.37
N GLU A 111 -26.50 -26.17 -22.80
CA GLU A 111 -27.80 -26.55 -22.23
C GLU A 111 -28.23 -25.59 -21.09
N LEU A 112 -27.33 -25.37 -20.13
CA LEU A 112 -27.61 -24.54 -18.95
C LEU A 112 -27.83 -23.06 -19.32
N LEU A 113 -27.06 -22.50 -20.27
CA LEU A 113 -27.21 -21.11 -20.71
C LEU A 113 -28.43 -20.89 -21.62
N ALA A 114 -29.00 -21.96 -22.20
CA ALA A 114 -30.23 -21.89 -22.96
C ALA A 114 -31.50 -21.91 -22.08
N ASP A 115 -31.38 -22.35 -20.81
CA ASP A 115 -32.47 -22.36 -19.84
C ASP A 115 -32.89 -20.95 -19.44
N LYS A 116 -34.21 -20.70 -19.46
CA LYS A 116 -34.84 -19.40 -19.15
C LYS A 116 -35.74 -19.46 -17.91
N SER A 117 -35.68 -20.55 -17.15
CA SER A 117 -36.44 -20.71 -15.90
C SER A 117 -35.96 -19.71 -14.82
N ASP A 118 -36.78 -19.52 -13.79
CA ASP A 118 -36.36 -18.71 -12.63
C ASP A 118 -35.17 -19.34 -11.88
N ALA A 119 -35.06 -20.68 -11.92
CA ALA A 119 -33.87 -21.38 -11.44
C ALA A 119 -32.62 -21.01 -12.25
N ALA A 120 -32.75 -20.85 -13.57
CA ALA A 120 -31.66 -20.35 -14.42
C ALA A 120 -31.27 -18.91 -14.07
N ARG A 121 -32.25 -18.07 -13.74
CA ARG A 121 -32.01 -16.67 -13.31
C ARG A 121 -31.16 -16.62 -12.05
N ALA A 122 -31.52 -17.39 -11.02
CA ALA A 122 -30.74 -17.48 -9.78
C ALA A 122 -29.32 -18.05 -10.00
N ARG A 123 -29.19 -19.06 -10.87
CA ARG A 123 -27.91 -19.62 -11.28
C ARG A 123 -27.02 -18.60 -12.01
N ASN A 124 -27.59 -17.82 -12.92
CA ASN A 124 -26.86 -16.75 -13.61
C ASN A 124 -26.42 -15.65 -12.64
N ALA A 125 -27.27 -15.28 -11.69
CA ALA A 125 -26.92 -14.32 -10.65
C ALA A 125 -25.75 -14.79 -9.78
N ARG A 126 -25.75 -16.06 -9.33
CA ARG A 126 -24.62 -16.68 -8.63
C ARG A 126 -23.35 -16.64 -9.47
N CYS A 127 -23.44 -16.92 -10.77
CA CYS A 127 -22.31 -16.84 -11.68
C CYS A 127 -21.66 -15.44 -11.68
N PHE A 128 -22.46 -14.37 -11.75
CA PHE A 128 -21.96 -12.99 -11.68
C PHE A 128 -21.39 -12.64 -10.30
N ALA A 129 -22.07 -13.00 -9.21
CA ALA A 129 -21.60 -12.71 -7.85
C ALA A 129 -20.25 -13.38 -7.57
N GLU A 130 -20.06 -14.63 -8.00
CA GLU A 130 -18.78 -15.33 -7.89
C GLU A 130 -17.65 -14.66 -8.70
N GLN A 131 -17.96 -14.13 -9.89
CA GLN A 131 -16.99 -13.37 -10.70
C GLN A 131 -16.66 -12.02 -10.07
N GLY A 132 -17.64 -11.34 -9.47
CA GLY A 132 -17.44 -10.11 -8.70
C GLY A 132 -16.51 -10.35 -7.52
N TYR A 133 -16.70 -11.46 -6.79
CA TYR A 133 -15.80 -11.88 -5.71
C TYR A 133 -14.37 -12.11 -6.22
N ALA A 134 -14.20 -12.76 -7.38
CA ALA A 134 -12.87 -13.00 -7.95
C ALA A 134 -12.10 -11.70 -8.25
N LEU A 135 -12.80 -10.68 -8.75
CA LEU A 135 -12.20 -9.36 -9.01
C LEU A 135 -11.90 -8.56 -7.74
N GLU A 136 -12.48 -8.92 -6.59
CA GLU A 136 -12.08 -8.37 -5.29
C GLU A 136 -10.64 -8.77 -4.90
N PHE A 137 -10.08 -9.86 -5.46
CA PHE A 137 -8.69 -10.27 -5.19
C PHE A 137 -7.65 -9.52 -6.03
N VAL A 138 -8.04 -8.54 -6.84
CA VAL A 138 -7.11 -7.74 -7.65
C VAL A 138 -6.16 -6.92 -6.77
N ARG A 139 -4.86 -6.95 -7.11
CA ARG A 139 -3.78 -6.22 -6.40
C ARG A 139 -3.97 -4.71 -6.42
N GLU A 140 -3.47 -4.05 -5.38
CA GLU A 140 -3.50 -2.59 -5.23
C GLU A 140 -2.55 -1.85 -6.20
N ASP A 141 -1.51 -2.50 -6.69
CA ASP A 141 -0.52 -1.95 -7.62
C ASP A 141 -0.85 -2.18 -9.10
N SER A 142 -2.05 -2.72 -9.37
CA SER A 142 -2.54 -2.87 -10.71
C SER A 142 -2.79 -1.51 -11.38
N LYS A 143 -2.26 -1.33 -12.59
CA LYS A 143 -2.52 -0.15 -13.43
C LYS A 143 -4.01 0.06 -13.75
N ASP A 144 -4.82 -0.99 -13.72
CA ASP A 144 -6.26 -0.97 -14.03
C ASP A 144 -7.14 -1.33 -12.81
N MET A 145 -6.62 -1.15 -11.60
CA MET A 145 -7.31 -1.50 -10.35
C MET A 145 -8.70 -0.87 -10.26
N VAL A 146 -8.81 0.44 -10.54
CA VAL A 146 -10.09 1.18 -10.52
C VAL A 146 -11.11 0.56 -11.47
N SER A 147 -10.69 0.24 -12.71
CA SER A 147 -11.55 -0.39 -13.71
C SER A 147 -12.03 -1.76 -13.25
N LYS A 148 -11.16 -2.54 -12.59
CA LYS A 148 -11.51 -3.88 -12.10
C LYS A 148 -12.41 -3.86 -10.88
N ILE A 149 -12.22 -2.90 -9.97
CA ILE A 149 -13.15 -2.69 -8.86
C ILE A 149 -14.53 -2.27 -9.37
N LYS A 150 -14.59 -1.36 -10.36
CA LYS A 150 -15.86 -0.97 -11.01
C LYS A 150 -16.53 -2.16 -11.70
N ASN A 151 -15.76 -3.01 -12.37
CA ASN A 151 -16.28 -4.24 -12.97
C ASN A 151 -16.83 -5.20 -11.89
N ALA A 152 -16.14 -5.36 -10.76
CA ALA A 152 -16.62 -6.17 -9.64
C ALA A 152 -17.97 -5.67 -9.10
N ILE A 153 -18.10 -4.35 -8.89
CA ILE A 153 -19.36 -3.70 -8.47
C ILE A 153 -20.47 -4.00 -9.47
N SER A 154 -20.20 -3.79 -10.76
CA SER A 154 -21.20 -3.99 -11.81
C SER A 154 -21.69 -5.45 -11.91
N LEU A 155 -20.81 -6.42 -11.65
CA LEU A 155 -21.17 -7.84 -11.56
C LEU A 155 -22.08 -8.12 -10.36
N PHE A 156 -21.79 -7.55 -9.19
CA PHE A 156 -22.65 -7.69 -8.00
C PHE A 156 -24.01 -7.01 -8.18
N GLU A 157 -24.05 -5.81 -8.77
CA GLU A 157 -25.31 -5.11 -9.09
C GLU A 157 -26.15 -5.95 -10.06
N THR A 158 -25.53 -6.51 -11.10
CA THR A 158 -26.22 -7.38 -12.07
C THR A 158 -26.76 -8.64 -11.38
N ALA A 159 -25.98 -9.27 -10.50
CA ALA A 159 -26.42 -10.42 -9.73
C ALA A 159 -27.65 -10.09 -8.86
N LEU A 160 -27.60 -8.98 -8.11
CA LEU A 160 -28.70 -8.56 -7.23
C LEU A 160 -29.95 -8.16 -8.01
N ASN A 161 -29.79 -7.46 -9.14
CA ASN A 161 -30.91 -7.07 -10.00
C ASN A 161 -31.60 -8.27 -10.64
N LEU A 162 -30.85 -9.33 -10.98
CA LEU A 162 -31.43 -10.56 -11.52
C LEU A 162 -32.29 -11.30 -10.49
N VAL A 163 -32.09 -11.08 -9.19
CA VAL A 163 -32.80 -11.83 -8.15
C VAL A 163 -33.59 -10.94 -7.18
N CYS A 164 -33.87 -9.70 -7.58
CA CYS A 164 -34.58 -8.74 -6.73
C CYS A 164 -36.06 -9.10 -6.53
N ASP A 165 -36.64 -9.87 -7.44
CA ASP A 165 -38.05 -10.25 -7.51
C ASP A 165 -38.29 -11.76 -7.25
N THR A 166 -37.29 -12.49 -6.76
CA THR A 166 -37.36 -13.95 -6.58
C THR A 166 -36.79 -14.41 -5.23
N ASP A 167 -37.40 -15.47 -4.70
CA ASP A 167 -36.95 -16.16 -3.48
C ASP A 167 -35.99 -17.32 -3.76
N ALA A 168 -35.58 -17.51 -5.01
CA ALA A 168 -34.62 -18.56 -5.41
C ALA A 168 -33.19 -18.35 -4.85
N VAL A 169 -32.92 -17.15 -4.32
CA VAL A 169 -31.71 -16.79 -3.59
C VAL A 169 -32.13 -16.29 -2.20
N THR A 170 -31.50 -16.83 -1.15
CA THR A 170 -31.84 -16.46 0.23
C THR A 170 -31.46 -15.01 0.54
N GLU A 171 -32.11 -14.42 1.54
CA GLU A 171 -31.75 -13.07 1.98
C GLU A 171 -30.32 -13.01 2.53
N GLU A 172 -29.90 -14.04 3.26
CA GLU A 172 -28.53 -14.16 3.77
C GLU A 172 -27.50 -14.18 2.63
N GLU A 173 -27.76 -14.94 1.56
CA GLU A 173 -26.88 -14.99 0.39
C GLU A 173 -26.79 -13.61 -0.30
N ARG A 174 -27.91 -12.91 -0.47
CA ARG A 174 -27.93 -11.53 -1.01
C ARG A 174 -27.19 -10.53 -0.11
N LEU A 175 -27.30 -10.66 1.21
CA LEU A 175 -26.58 -9.81 2.17
C LEU A 175 -25.07 -10.01 2.06
N VAL A 176 -24.61 -11.26 1.86
CA VAL A 176 -23.19 -11.54 1.62
C VAL A 176 -22.73 -10.88 0.33
N TRP A 177 -23.51 -10.92 -0.75
CA TRP A 177 -23.15 -10.23 -2.00
C TRP A 177 -23.05 -8.71 -1.80
N LYS A 178 -24.02 -8.11 -1.09
CA LYS A 178 -23.98 -6.68 -0.73
C LYS A 178 -22.75 -6.34 0.10
N TYR A 179 -22.38 -7.17 1.07
CA TYR A 179 -21.16 -6.98 1.87
C TYR A 179 -19.90 -6.90 1.00
N TYR A 180 -19.71 -7.85 0.07
CA TYR A 180 -18.55 -7.81 -0.84
C TYR A 180 -18.61 -6.63 -1.82
N MET A 181 -19.79 -6.27 -2.31
CA MET A 181 -19.97 -5.07 -3.11
C MET A 181 -19.61 -3.80 -2.33
N SER A 182 -19.99 -3.71 -1.04
CA SER A 182 -19.60 -2.62 -0.15
C SER A 182 -18.08 -2.57 0.08
N LYS A 183 -17.41 -3.72 0.21
CA LYS A 183 -15.93 -3.75 0.23
C LYS A 183 -15.34 -3.19 -1.06
N CYS A 184 -15.92 -3.50 -2.22
CA CYS A 184 -15.48 -2.92 -3.49
C CYS A 184 -15.67 -1.40 -3.52
N TYR A 185 -16.81 -0.87 -3.06
CA TYR A 185 -17.02 0.58 -2.95
C TYR A 185 -16.01 1.24 -2.00
N TRP A 186 -15.78 0.65 -0.82
CA TRP A 186 -14.78 1.15 0.13
C TRP A 186 -13.38 1.19 -0.48
N ARG A 187 -12.97 0.14 -1.22
CA ARG A 187 -11.67 0.14 -1.92
C ARG A 187 -11.61 1.17 -3.05
N LEU A 188 -12.70 1.37 -3.78
CA LEU A 188 -12.77 2.37 -4.84
C LEU A 188 -12.58 3.78 -4.27
N ASP A 189 -13.23 4.07 -3.15
CA ASP A 189 -13.11 5.31 -2.40
C ASP A 189 -11.66 5.58 -2.00
N GLN A 190 -11.02 4.62 -1.29
CA GLN A 190 -9.63 4.73 -0.86
C GLN A 190 -8.65 5.06 -2.02
N VAL A 191 -8.83 4.43 -3.18
CA VAL A 191 -7.95 4.64 -4.35
C VAL A 191 -8.20 5.99 -5.01
N VAL A 192 -9.47 6.42 -5.12
CA VAL A 192 -9.82 7.71 -5.73
C VAL A 192 -9.32 8.86 -4.85
N SER A 193 -9.57 8.80 -3.55
CA SER A 193 -9.12 9.81 -2.58
C SER A 193 -7.60 9.93 -2.54
N TYR A 194 -6.88 8.80 -2.52
CA TYR A 194 -5.41 8.80 -2.56
C TYR A 194 -4.84 9.48 -3.82
N SER A 195 -5.51 9.32 -4.97
CA SER A 195 -5.05 9.93 -6.22
C SER A 195 -5.24 11.46 -6.27
N GLN A 196 -6.32 11.96 -5.67
CA GLN A 196 -6.64 13.39 -5.61
C GLN A 196 -5.77 14.10 -4.55
N ASP A 197 -5.50 13.43 -3.43
CA ASP A 197 -4.55 13.91 -2.41
C ASP A 197 -3.15 14.12 -2.98
N GLN A 198 -2.67 13.22 -3.87
CA GLN A 198 -1.35 13.38 -4.49
C GLN A 198 -1.24 14.64 -5.35
N ALA A 199 -2.27 15.00 -6.13
CA ALA A 199 -2.24 16.21 -6.97
C ALA A 199 -2.14 17.48 -6.12
N SER A 200 -2.95 17.57 -5.06
CA SER A 200 -2.90 18.69 -4.11
C SER A 200 -1.54 18.77 -3.41
N LEU A 201 -0.99 17.63 -2.99
CA LEU A 201 0.30 17.56 -2.32
C LEU A 201 1.45 17.99 -3.24
N ILE A 202 1.41 17.64 -4.52
CA ILE A 202 2.40 18.08 -5.53
C ILE A 202 2.41 19.60 -5.65
N ASN A 203 1.23 20.21 -5.86
CA ASN A 203 1.09 21.65 -6.03
C ASN A 203 1.56 22.42 -4.78
N LYS A 204 1.19 21.94 -3.58
CA LYS A 204 1.63 22.52 -2.29
C LYS A 204 3.14 22.36 -2.08
N ASN A 205 3.69 21.16 -2.27
CA ASN A 205 5.10 20.89 -2.07
C ASN A 205 5.98 21.69 -3.04
N GLN A 206 5.52 21.88 -4.28
CA GLN A 206 6.20 22.74 -5.25
C GLN A 206 6.23 24.20 -4.80
N TYR A 207 5.14 24.71 -4.21
CA TYR A 207 5.13 26.04 -3.60
C TYR A 207 6.14 26.14 -2.43
N ASP A 208 6.12 25.17 -1.51
CA ASP A 208 7.04 25.15 -0.36
C ASP A 208 8.52 25.08 -0.81
N GLN A 209 8.83 24.36 -1.90
CA GLN A 209 10.18 24.34 -2.47
C GLN A 209 10.59 25.67 -3.06
N LEU A 210 9.72 26.32 -3.85
CA LEU A 210 10.00 27.65 -4.40
C LEU A 210 10.22 28.66 -3.28
N GLN A 211 9.44 28.56 -2.20
CA GLN A 211 9.56 29.43 -1.04
C GLN A 211 10.93 29.27 -0.34
N LYS A 212 11.40 28.04 -0.14
CA LYS A 212 12.72 27.78 0.47
C LYS A 212 13.89 28.33 -0.35
N GLN A 213 13.71 28.54 -1.65
CA GLN A 213 14.72 29.10 -2.55
C GLN A 213 14.75 30.64 -2.55
N VAL A 214 13.76 31.30 -1.93
CA VAL A 214 13.68 32.76 -1.85
C VAL A 214 14.73 33.27 -0.87
N ARG A 215 15.65 34.11 -1.35
CA ARG A 215 16.65 34.80 -0.49
C ARG A 215 15.94 35.78 0.44
N HIS A 216 16.53 36.05 1.60
CA HIS A 216 15.98 36.99 2.57
C HIS A 216 15.70 38.35 1.92
N GLY A 217 14.43 38.79 1.94
CA GLY A 217 13.99 40.06 1.35
C GLY A 217 13.55 40.00 -0.13
N ALA A 218 13.62 38.85 -0.79
CA ALA A 218 13.07 38.66 -2.13
C ALA A 218 11.55 38.36 -2.10
N PRO A 219 10.80 38.71 -3.17
CA PRO A 219 9.36 38.45 -3.24
C PRO A 219 9.05 36.95 -3.24
N LEU A 220 7.99 36.58 -2.50
CA LEU A 220 7.52 35.19 -2.40
C LEU A 220 7.01 34.66 -3.75
N PRO A 221 6.99 33.32 -3.94
CA PRO A 221 6.41 32.72 -5.13
C PRO A 221 4.92 33.06 -5.25
N PRO A 222 4.38 33.18 -6.48
CA PRO A 222 2.95 33.39 -6.67
C PRO A 222 2.12 32.27 -6.03
N LYS A 223 1.07 32.63 -5.28
CA LYS A 223 0.15 31.69 -4.61
C LYS A 223 -0.73 30.87 -5.58
N GLN A 224 -0.51 30.95 -6.89
CA GLN A 224 -1.31 30.20 -7.88
C GLN A 224 -1.19 28.67 -7.70
N LEU A 225 -0.02 28.18 -7.30
CA LEU A 225 0.16 26.76 -6.96
C LEU A 225 -0.67 26.36 -5.73
N LEU A 226 -0.73 27.22 -4.69
CA LEU A 226 -1.57 26.96 -3.53
C LEU A 226 -3.07 26.99 -3.87
N ARG A 227 -3.51 27.86 -4.79
CA ARG A 227 -4.90 27.87 -5.26
C ARG A 227 -5.28 26.58 -5.98
N ARG A 228 -4.41 26.06 -6.86
CA ARG A 228 -4.60 24.74 -7.47
C ARG A 228 -4.59 23.62 -6.44
N ALA A 229 -3.68 23.69 -5.46
CA ALA A 229 -3.67 22.74 -4.35
C ALA A 229 -4.99 22.77 -3.56
N LYS A 230 -5.61 23.94 -3.39
CA LYS A 230 -6.92 24.08 -2.73
C LYS A 230 -8.02 23.43 -3.57
N GLU A 231 -8.08 23.71 -4.87
CA GLU A 231 -9.03 23.08 -5.80
C GLU A 231 -8.93 21.54 -5.75
N ASP A 232 -7.71 21.00 -5.81
CA ASP A 232 -7.45 19.56 -5.74
C ASP A 232 -7.84 18.97 -4.36
N ALA A 233 -7.56 19.69 -3.27
CA ALA A 233 -7.90 19.25 -1.92
C ALA A 233 -9.43 19.27 -1.67
N VAL A 234 -10.14 20.27 -2.20
CA VAL A 234 -11.61 20.31 -2.17
C VAL A 234 -12.18 19.13 -2.94
N ALA A 235 -11.69 18.86 -4.15
CA ALA A 235 -12.12 17.69 -4.92
C ALA A 235 -11.85 16.36 -4.21
N SER A 236 -10.76 16.26 -3.44
CA SER A 236 -10.47 15.10 -2.59
C SER A 236 -11.45 14.95 -1.43
N CYS A 237 -11.85 16.06 -0.79
CA CYS A 237 -12.85 16.06 0.29
C CYS A 237 -14.26 15.73 -0.24
N ASP A 238 -14.60 16.19 -1.45
CA ASP A 238 -15.86 15.84 -2.14
C ASP A 238 -15.89 14.35 -2.53
N GLY A 239 -14.72 13.77 -2.83
CA GLY A 239 -14.57 12.34 -3.11
C GLY A 239 -14.71 11.49 -1.84
N ALA A 240 -13.94 11.81 -0.80
CA ALA A 240 -14.08 11.20 0.52
C ALA A 240 -13.78 12.21 1.64
N MET A 241 -14.74 12.32 2.55
CA MET A 241 -14.70 13.22 3.70
C MET A 241 -13.94 12.57 4.87
N THR A 242 -12.63 12.34 4.72
CA THR A 242 -11.78 11.73 5.75
C THR A 242 -11.06 12.77 6.60
N LYS A 243 -10.63 12.40 7.82
CA LYS A 243 -9.77 13.25 8.66
C LYS A 243 -8.55 13.76 7.88
N LEU A 244 -7.88 12.88 7.13
CA LEU A 244 -6.65 13.19 6.38
C LEU A 244 -6.89 14.25 5.31
N ASN A 245 -7.96 14.11 4.53
CA ASN A 245 -8.28 15.00 3.41
C ASN A 245 -8.63 16.40 3.92
N ILE A 246 -9.50 16.47 4.94
CA ILE A 246 -9.92 17.74 5.53
C ILE A 246 -8.76 18.40 6.29
N HIS A 247 -7.95 17.64 7.03
CA HIS A 247 -6.76 18.19 7.68
C HIS A 247 -5.80 18.79 6.65
N HIS A 248 -5.58 18.11 5.51
CA HIS A 248 -4.76 18.64 4.44
C HIS A 248 -5.34 19.89 3.79
N LEU A 249 -6.65 19.93 3.51
CA LEU A 249 -7.36 21.11 3.03
C LEU A 249 -7.16 22.30 3.98
N GLY A 250 -7.35 22.09 5.29
CA GLY A 250 -7.08 23.12 6.31
C GLY A 250 -5.64 23.64 6.27
N LYS A 251 -4.65 22.77 6.05
CA LYS A 251 -3.24 23.19 5.89
C LYS A 251 -3.00 23.99 4.62
N VAL A 252 -3.70 23.70 3.52
CA VAL A 252 -3.59 24.47 2.27
C VAL A 252 -4.20 25.86 2.47
N CYS A 253 -5.39 25.96 3.05
CA CYS A 253 -6.04 27.24 3.39
C CYS A 253 -5.16 28.08 4.33
N HIS A 254 -4.57 27.48 5.36
CA HIS A 254 -3.62 28.16 6.26
C HIS A 254 -2.41 28.76 5.50
N ARG A 255 -1.87 28.03 4.52
CA ARG A 255 -0.77 28.52 3.67
C ARG A 255 -1.20 29.63 2.71
N LEU A 256 -2.45 29.62 2.24
CA LEU A 256 -3.04 30.72 1.49
C LEU A 256 -3.24 31.96 2.36
N ALA A 257 -3.60 31.77 3.62
CA ALA A 257 -3.89 32.83 4.57
C ALA A 257 -2.67 33.62 5.06
N ILE A 258 -1.57 32.93 5.38
CA ILE A 258 -0.45 33.54 6.10
C ILE A 258 0.77 33.77 5.19
N ASN A 259 1.39 34.93 5.33
CA ASN A 259 2.70 35.20 4.75
C ASN A 259 3.78 34.50 5.59
N PRO A 260 4.48 33.49 5.05
CA PRO A 260 5.41 32.71 5.85
C PRO A 260 6.73 33.42 6.17
N ALA A 261 7.03 34.57 5.55
CA ALA A 261 8.22 35.36 5.85
C ALA A 261 7.99 36.42 6.93
N THR A 262 6.74 36.88 7.10
CA THR A 262 6.37 37.94 8.06
C THR A 262 5.41 37.47 9.14
N GLU A 263 4.89 36.24 9.01
CA GLU A 263 3.84 35.64 9.84
C GLU A 263 2.53 36.47 9.87
N ARG A 264 2.40 37.44 8.95
CA ARG A 264 1.20 38.27 8.84
C ARG A 264 0.12 37.54 8.07
N VAL A 265 -1.12 37.70 8.54
CA VAL A 265 -2.31 37.27 7.80
C VAL A 265 -2.51 38.19 6.59
N GLU A 266 -2.45 37.61 5.40
CA GLU A 266 -2.72 38.27 4.12
C GLU A 266 -4.17 38.06 3.65
N ASP A 267 -4.77 36.93 4.03
CA ASP A 267 -6.14 36.57 3.66
C ASP A 267 -6.87 35.99 4.88
N ARG A 268 -7.88 36.72 5.37
CA ARG A 268 -8.67 36.32 6.55
C ARG A 268 -9.74 35.29 6.23
N GLU A 269 -10.24 35.25 5.00
CA GLU A 269 -11.25 34.28 4.59
C GLU A 269 -10.63 32.88 4.55
N GLU A 270 -9.46 32.77 3.91
CA GLU A 270 -8.66 31.53 3.90
C GLU A 270 -8.23 31.08 5.31
N LEU A 271 -8.03 32.03 6.24
CA LEU A 271 -7.73 31.69 7.64
C LEU A 271 -8.94 31.11 8.37
N GLY A 272 -10.14 31.65 8.09
CA GLY A 272 -11.41 31.11 8.57
C GLY A 272 -11.64 29.70 8.03
N ASP A 273 -11.51 29.52 6.72
CA ASP A 273 -11.61 28.21 6.06
C ASP A 273 -10.65 27.20 6.70
N ALA A 274 -9.41 27.60 7.00
CA ALA A 274 -8.45 26.71 7.65
C ALA A 274 -8.94 26.22 9.02
N LEU A 275 -9.48 27.12 9.85
CA LEU A 275 -9.99 26.80 11.17
C LEU A 275 -11.22 25.90 11.12
N ASP A 276 -12.15 26.18 10.20
CA ASP A 276 -13.35 25.37 10.01
C ASP A 276 -13.00 23.94 9.57
N ASN A 277 -12.06 23.82 8.63
CA ASN A 277 -11.54 22.50 8.22
C ASN A 277 -10.84 21.77 9.36
N PHE A 278 -10.00 22.45 10.17
CA PHE A 278 -9.39 21.79 11.33
C PHE A 278 -10.43 21.35 12.37
N ALA A 279 -11.43 22.18 12.65
CA ALA A 279 -12.52 21.83 13.54
C ALA A 279 -13.31 20.61 13.02
N GLN A 280 -13.58 20.56 11.71
CA GLN A 280 -14.23 19.42 11.07
C GLN A 280 -13.36 18.15 11.11
N ALA A 281 -12.04 18.27 10.90
CA ALA A 281 -11.11 17.17 11.01
C ALA A 281 -11.06 16.58 12.44
N LEU A 282 -11.20 17.41 13.48
CA LEU A 282 -11.30 16.94 14.87
C LEU A 282 -12.54 16.08 15.15
N LEU A 283 -13.62 16.26 14.37
CA LEU A 283 -14.87 15.51 14.51
C LEU A 283 -14.87 14.17 13.78
N LEU A 284 -13.85 13.89 12.95
CA LEU A 284 -13.76 12.68 12.14
C LEU A 284 -12.77 11.67 12.71
N ASP A 285 -13.14 10.39 12.65
CA ASP A 285 -12.30 9.25 13.01
C ASP A 285 -11.55 9.43 14.36
N ASP A 286 -10.23 9.30 14.34
CA ASP A 286 -9.29 9.53 15.45
C ASP A 286 -8.80 10.99 15.53
N GLY A 287 -9.46 11.92 14.84
CA GLY A 287 -9.05 13.32 14.71
C GLY A 287 -8.93 14.07 16.02
N TYR A 288 -9.87 13.85 16.95
CA TYR A 288 -9.79 14.46 18.28
C TYR A 288 -8.56 14.03 19.09
N THR A 289 -8.00 12.86 18.78
CA THR A 289 -6.78 12.32 19.39
C THR A 289 -5.51 12.57 18.57
N ASP A 290 -5.62 13.15 17.38
CA ASP A 290 -4.48 13.40 16.50
C ASP A 290 -3.76 14.69 16.93
N PRO A 291 -2.54 14.61 17.49
CA PRO A 291 -1.83 15.79 18.00
C PRO A 291 -1.49 16.79 16.90
N ARG A 292 -1.41 16.35 15.63
CA ARG A 292 -1.07 17.23 14.50
C ARG A 292 -2.21 18.16 14.12
N VAL A 293 -3.46 17.68 14.21
CA VAL A 293 -4.64 18.51 13.91
C VAL A 293 -4.75 19.64 14.94
N HIS A 294 -4.56 19.32 16.23
CA HIS A 294 -4.51 20.31 17.31
C HIS A 294 -3.37 21.32 17.16
N ALA A 295 -2.16 20.87 16.82
CA ALA A 295 -1.02 21.76 16.63
C ALA A 295 -1.19 22.69 15.41
N ASP A 296 -1.77 22.20 14.31
CA ASP A 296 -2.04 23.00 13.11
C ASP A 296 -3.17 24.01 13.35
N MET A 297 -4.22 23.62 14.08
CA MET A 297 -5.30 24.52 14.52
C MET A 297 -4.78 25.62 15.44
N ALA A 298 -3.91 25.28 16.39
CA ALA A 298 -3.32 26.23 17.32
C ALA A 298 -2.55 27.34 16.60
N ARG A 299 -1.74 27.01 15.58
CA ARG A 299 -1.01 28.01 14.78
C ARG A 299 -1.95 28.95 14.01
N SER A 300 -3.07 28.43 13.49
CA SER A 300 -4.09 29.29 12.87
C SER A 300 -4.77 30.22 13.90
N LEU A 301 -5.06 29.73 15.12
CA LEU A 301 -5.65 30.51 16.20
C LEU A 301 -4.68 31.60 16.73
N GLU A 302 -3.38 31.33 16.77
CA GLU A 302 -2.38 32.37 17.08
C GLU A 302 -2.41 33.50 16.04
N ALA A 303 -2.56 33.15 14.76
CA ALA A 303 -2.65 34.12 13.68
C ALA A 303 -3.94 34.97 13.75
N THR A 304 -5.02 34.48 14.37
CA THR A 304 -6.23 35.27 14.65
C THR A 304 -6.11 36.15 15.90
N GLY A 305 -5.11 35.90 16.75
CA GLY A 305 -4.93 36.55 18.06
C GLY A 305 -5.73 35.88 19.19
N GLU A 306 -6.34 34.72 18.94
CA GLU A 306 -7.11 33.96 19.94
C GLU A 306 -6.19 33.08 20.80
N HIS A 307 -5.26 33.73 21.50
CA HIS A 307 -4.18 33.06 22.23
C HIS A 307 -4.65 32.05 23.28
N GLU A 308 -5.81 32.27 23.90
CA GLU A 308 -6.39 31.35 24.88
C GLU A 308 -6.81 30.02 24.24
N LYS A 309 -7.54 30.07 23.12
CA LYS A 309 -7.94 28.87 22.35
C LYS A 309 -6.73 28.18 21.72
N ALA A 310 -5.74 28.95 21.29
CA ALA A 310 -4.49 28.40 20.78
C ALA A 310 -3.73 27.62 21.86
N ALA A 311 -3.63 28.16 23.07
CA ALA A 311 -2.98 27.49 24.20
C ALA A 311 -3.70 26.19 24.60
N GLU A 312 -5.04 26.18 24.62
CA GLU A 312 -5.83 24.97 24.84
C GLU A 312 -5.56 23.90 23.78
N SER A 313 -5.49 24.30 22.51
CA SER A 313 -5.20 23.40 21.39
C SER A 313 -3.77 22.85 21.48
N TYR A 314 -2.76 23.67 21.80
CA TYR A 314 -1.39 23.18 22.03
C TYR A 314 -1.29 22.21 23.20
N LYS A 315 -1.95 22.51 24.31
CA LYS A 315 -2.02 21.60 25.46
C LYS A 315 -2.63 20.26 25.07
N ARG A 316 -3.70 20.29 24.25
CA ARG A 316 -4.34 19.08 23.76
C ARG A 316 -3.44 18.27 22.84
N ALA A 317 -2.63 18.93 22.01
CA ALA A 317 -1.61 18.27 21.18
C ALA A 317 -0.55 17.56 22.05
N ASP A 318 -0.10 18.18 23.13
CA ASP A 318 0.86 17.60 24.07
C ASP A 318 0.26 16.40 24.84
N ASP A 319 -0.93 16.58 25.43
CA ASP A 319 -1.66 15.54 26.19
C ASP A 319 -1.94 14.29 25.33
N ASN A 320 -2.34 14.50 24.07
CA ASN A 320 -2.61 13.40 23.13
C ASN A 320 -1.31 12.75 22.61
N GLY A 321 -0.22 13.53 22.48
CA GLY A 321 1.11 12.99 22.19
C GLY A 321 1.65 12.11 23.34
N ALA A 322 1.31 12.43 24.58
CA ALA A 322 1.69 11.67 25.77
C ALA A 322 0.77 10.45 26.05
N SER A 323 -0.52 10.52 25.72
CA SER A 323 -1.52 9.47 26.03
C SER A 323 -1.44 8.23 25.14
N GLY A 324 -0.80 8.29 23.96
CA GLY A 324 -0.54 7.12 23.11
C GLY A 324 0.42 6.09 23.74
N ALA A 325 1.09 6.44 24.85
CA ALA A 325 2.00 5.55 25.57
C ALA A 325 1.33 4.72 26.68
N VAL A 326 0.04 4.91 26.97
CA VAL A 326 -0.64 4.27 28.12
C VAL A 326 -1.91 3.54 27.68
N SER A 327 -1.76 2.39 26.98
CA SER A 327 -2.77 1.32 27.03
C SER A 327 -2.30 -0.01 26.43
N LEU A 328 -1.24 -0.63 26.99
CA LEU A 328 -0.95 -2.05 26.79
C LEU A 328 -0.38 -2.66 28.08
N LYS A 329 -1.25 -2.90 29.07
CA LYS A 329 -1.13 -3.96 30.08
C LYS A 329 -2.55 -4.56 30.13
N GLN A 330 -2.81 -5.85 29.93
CA GLN A 330 -2.11 -7.03 30.42
C GLN A 330 -2.41 -8.22 29.49
N SER A 331 -1.41 -9.01 29.12
CA SER A 331 -1.52 -10.48 29.09
C SER A 331 -0.12 -11.10 29.08
N GLN A 332 0.19 -11.68 30.24
CA GLN A 332 1.14 -12.77 30.53
C GLN A 332 2.25 -13.03 29.50
N THR A 333 3.44 -12.52 29.79
CA THR A 333 4.70 -12.99 29.22
C THR A 333 5.19 -14.23 29.98
N GLU A 334 5.06 -15.40 29.35
CA GLU A 334 6.01 -16.48 29.57
C GLU A 334 7.37 -16.06 29.01
N LYS A 335 8.40 -16.13 29.86
CA LYS A 335 9.78 -15.81 29.51
C LYS A 335 10.32 -16.86 28.55
N VAL A 336 10.56 -16.49 27.30
CA VAL A 336 11.54 -17.16 26.45
C VAL A 336 12.83 -16.34 26.48
N ASN A 337 13.83 -16.83 27.21
CA ASN A 337 15.20 -16.37 27.09
C ASN A 337 15.82 -16.99 25.83
N LEU A 338 16.33 -16.17 24.93
CA LEU A 338 17.37 -16.56 23.96
C LEU A 338 18.55 -15.59 24.13
N PRO A 339 19.77 -16.09 24.40
CA PRO A 339 20.95 -15.26 24.47
C PRO A 339 21.56 -15.12 23.07
N VAL A 340 21.62 -13.89 22.55
CA VAL A 340 22.59 -13.56 21.49
C VAL A 340 23.41 -12.39 22.01
N ALA A 341 24.69 -12.63 22.26
CA ALA A 341 25.63 -11.58 22.60
C ALA A 341 25.73 -10.62 21.41
N VAL A 342 25.28 -9.38 21.59
CA VAL A 342 25.37 -8.33 20.57
C VAL A 342 26.85 -8.06 20.29
N ALA A 343 27.31 -8.37 19.07
CA ALA A 343 28.68 -8.12 18.65
C ALA A 343 29.02 -6.63 18.80
N LYS A 344 30.25 -6.31 19.26
CA LYS A 344 30.72 -4.93 19.29
C LYS A 344 31.04 -4.48 17.85
N PRO A 345 30.64 -3.27 17.41
CA PRO A 345 30.98 -2.77 16.09
C PRO A 345 32.50 -2.67 15.94
N ARG A 346 33.00 -3.00 14.75
CA ARG A 346 34.45 -3.05 14.47
C ARG A 346 35.07 -1.65 14.55
N HIS A 347 34.29 -0.62 14.22
CA HIS A 347 34.65 0.79 14.36
C HIS A 347 34.17 1.41 15.68
N GLY A 348 33.95 0.60 16.72
CA GLY A 348 33.26 0.93 17.97
C GLY A 348 33.87 1.98 18.90
N GLN A 349 34.93 2.69 18.48
CA GLN A 349 35.40 3.89 19.17
C GLN A 349 34.72 5.17 18.66
N GLU A 350 34.12 5.17 17.45
CA GLU A 350 33.48 6.35 16.84
C GLU A 350 32.03 6.11 16.40
N PHE A 351 31.64 4.86 16.10
CA PHE A 351 30.31 4.53 15.59
C PHE A 351 29.65 3.40 16.38
N GLN A 352 28.33 3.45 16.55
CA GLN A 352 27.57 2.41 17.24
C GLN A 352 27.26 1.21 16.34
N TYR A 353 27.35 1.39 15.03
CA TYR A 353 27.07 0.38 14.01
C TYR A 353 28.13 0.44 12.90
N ASP A 354 28.43 -0.71 12.30
CA ASP A 354 29.30 -0.77 11.12
C ASP A 354 28.54 -0.31 9.87
N PHE A 355 27.22 -0.54 9.81
CA PHE A 355 26.38 0.00 8.74
C PHE A 355 24.93 0.22 9.14
N PHE A 356 24.27 1.18 8.50
CA PHE A 356 22.83 1.34 8.49
C PHE A 356 22.25 0.89 7.14
N VAL A 357 21.13 0.15 7.13
CA VAL A 357 20.46 -0.27 5.89
C VAL A 357 19.22 0.60 5.65
N SER A 358 19.30 1.42 4.59
CA SER A 358 18.16 2.15 4.06
C SER A 358 17.52 1.35 2.92
N HIS A 359 16.29 0.91 3.12
CA HIS A 359 15.53 0.06 2.20
C HIS A 359 14.04 0.38 2.29
N SER A 360 13.26 -0.10 1.31
CA SER A 360 11.80 -0.07 1.39
C SER A 360 11.32 -1.18 2.31
N SER A 361 10.27 -0.93 3.09
CA SER A 361 9.59 -1.99 3.86
C SER A 361 9.14 -3.18 2.98
N LYS A 362 8.89 -2.97 1.69
CA LYS A 362 8.57 -4.03 0.72
C LYS A 362 9.76 -4.91 0.32
N ASP A 363 10.97 -4.53 0.71
CA ASP A 363 12.21 -5.27 0.47
C ASP A 363 12.84 -5.80 1.76
N ALA A 364 12.13 -5.69 2.91
CA ALA A 364 12.59 -6.12 4.23
C ALA A 364 12.98 -7.60 4.26
N ASP A 365 12.22 -8.49 3.62
CA ASP A 365 12.53 -9.93 3.57
C ASP A 365 13.95 -10.20 3.05
N TRP A 366 14.40 -9.48 2.02
CA TRP A 366 15.76 -9.68 1.50
C TRP A 366 16.81 -9.13 2.47
N VAL A 367 16.53 -8.02 3.15
CA VAL A 367 17.42 -7.46 4.16
C VAL A 367 17.55 -8.42 5.35
N ASP A 368 16.43 -8.91 5.88
CA ASP A 368 16.37 -9.72 7.08
C ASP A 368 16.86 -11.15 6.88
N PHE A 369 16.58 -11.75 5.71
CA PHE A 369 16.90 -13.16 5.45
C PHE A 369 18.12 -13.39 4.58
N ALA A 370 18.66 -12.36 3.91
CA ALA A 370 19.88 -12.49 3.10
C ALA A 370 21.00 -11.56 3.55
N LEU A 371 20.75 -10.24 3.61
CA LEU A 371 21.79 -9.26 3.91
C LEU A 371 22.28 -9.35 5.36
N LEU A 372 21.39 -9.27 6.34
CA LEU A 372 21.76 -9.27 7.75
C LEU A 372 22.42 -10.60 8.18
N PRO A 373 21.92 -11.79 7.82
CA PRO A 373 22.60 -13.04 8.17
C PRO A 373 24.04 -13.10 7.61
N ALA A 374 24.23 -12.72 6.34
CA ALA A 374 25.55 -12.72 5.72
C ALA A 374 26.50 -11.70 6.37
N MET A 375 26.01 -10.52 6.76
CA MET A 375 26.85 -9.46 7.31
C MET A 375 27.09 -9.61 8.82
N GLU A 376 26.05 -9.93 9.59
CA GLU A 376 26.10 -10.01 11.05
C GLU A 376 26.58 -11.39 11.54
N ALA A 377 26.02 -12.48 11.02
CA ALA A 377 26.36 -13.83 11.51
C ALA A 377 27.66 -14.35 10.88
N ASP A 378 27.81 -14.27 9.56
CA ASP A 378 28.96 -14.87 8.87
C ASP A 378 30.21 -13.98 8.92
N LEU A 379 30.01 -12.66 8.88
CA LEU A 379 31.10 -11.69 8.82
C LEU A 379 31.27 -10.89 10.12
N GLY A 380 30.36 -10.97 11.09
CA GLY A 380 30.54 -10.32 12.39
C GLY A 380 30.56 -8.80 12.33
N PHE A 381 29.85 -8.19 11.38
CA PHE A 381 29.53 -6.77 11.41
C PHE A 381 28.31 -6.51 12.30
N LYS A 382 28.13 -5.27 12.73
CA LYS A 382 26.92 -4.83 13.45
C LYS A 382 26.09 -3.89 12.56
N GLY A 383 24.94 -4.36 12.10
CA GLY A 383 24.00 -3.58 11.30
C GLY A 383 23.03 -2.75 12.15
N CYS A 384 22.42 -1.76 11.52
CA CYS A 384 21.28 -0.99 12.03
C CYS A 384 20.16 -1.07 10.99
N VAL A 385 18.96 -1.47 11.38
CA VAL A 385 17.76 -1.51 10.51
C VAL A 385 16.54 -0.91 11.20
N ALA A 386 15.66 -0.30 10.40
CA ALA A 386 14.54 0.48 10.92
C ALA A 386 13.63 -0.30 11.88
N ASP A 387 13.23 -1.51 11.48
CA ASP A 387 12.25 -2.31 12.23
C ASP A 387 12.79 -2.86 13.56
N ARG A 388 14.12 -2.89 13.73
CA ARG A 388 14.79 -3.41 14.92
C ARG A 388 15.33 -2.32 15.84
N ASP A 389 15.95 -1.29 15.27
CA ASP A 389 16.84 -0.39 16.01
C ASP A 389 16.27 1.03 16.19
N PHE A 390 15.15 1.35 15.54
CA PHE A 390 14.51 2.66 15.73
C PHE A 390 13.92 2.78 17.13
N VAL A 391 14.13 3.94 17.74
CA VAL A 391 13.62 4.24 19.06
C VAL A 391 12.16 4.69 18.93
N PRO A 392 11.19 3.95 19.49
CA PRO A 392 9.79 4.37 19.50
C PRO A 392 9.64 5.72 20.21
N GLY A 393 8.81 6.61 19.67
CA GLY A 393 8.61 7.98 20.20
C GLY A 393 9.54 9.04 19.62
N LYS A 394 10.58 8.67 18.84
CA LYS A 394 11.30 9.62 17.97
C LYS A 394 10.65 9.68 16.59
N SER A 395 10.77 10.82 15.89
CA SER A 395 10.30 10.89 14.51
C SER A 395 11.09 9.89 13.64
N VAL A 396 10.45 9.37 12.60
CA VAL A 396 11.11 8.46 11.64
C VAL A 396 12.36 9.13 11.05
N ILE A 397 12.31 10.44 10.83
CA ILE A 397 13.43 11.21 10.29
C ILE A 397 14.58 11.30 11.30
N ASP A 398 14.30 11.60 12.57
CA ASP A 398 15.34 11.65 13.61
C ASP A 398 15.99 10.28 13.81
N ASN A 399 15.20 9.21 13.76
CA ASN A 399 15.72 7.85 13.80
C ASN A 399 16.64 7.56 12.61
N ILE A 400 16.30 8.03 11.41
CA ILE A 400 17.14 7.87 10.22
C ILE A 400 18.41 8.70 10.31
N ILE A 401 18.33 9.99 10.67
CA ILE A 401 19.49 10.87 10.86
C ILE A 401 20.43 10.25 11.89
N TYR A 402 19.89 9.85 13.05
CA TYR A 402 20.65 9.20 14.09
C TYR A 402 21.35 7.92 13.60
N SER A 403 20.64 7.08 12.84
CA SER A 403 21.18 5.84 12.29
C SER A 403 22.30 6.10 11.30
N ILE A 404 22.17 7.12 10.45
CA ILE A 404 23.21 7.54 9.50
C ILE A 404 24.44 8.10 10.23
N GLU A 405 24.24 8.95 11.24
CA GLU A 405 25.33 9.58 11.99
C GLU A 405 26.10 8.60 12.86
N ASN A 406 25.42 7.60 13.43
CA ASN A 406 26.00 6.59 14.31
C ASN A 406 26.44 5.32 13.59
N SER A 407 26.36 5.29 12.26
CA SER A 407 26.86 4.18 11.42
C SER A 407 28.10 4.58 10.64
N TYR A 408 29.04 3.65 10.52
CA TYR A 408 30.26 3.89 9.76
C TYR A 408 30.00 4.06 8.25
N LYS A 409 29.09 3.25 7.70
CA LYS A 409 28.60 3.31 6.32
C LYS A 409 27.07 3.26 6.29
N THR A 410 26.48 3.67 5.16
CA THR A 410 25.06 3.47 4.87
C THR A 410 24.92 2.61 3.62
N LEU A 411 24.21 1.49 3.73
CA LEU A 411 23.82 0.65 2.60
C LEU A 411 22.49 1.15 2.05
N LEU A 412 22.45 1.38 0.74
CA LEU A 412 21.26 1.88 0.05
C LEU A 412 20.71 0.80 -0.87
N ILE A 413 19.57 0.19 -0.52
CA ILE A 413 19.01 -0.92 -1.30
C ILE A 413 18.14 -0.36 -2.42
N LEU A 414 18.67 -0.33 -3.64
CA LEU A 414 18.00 0.20 -4.82
C LEU A 414 17.10 -0.88 -5.45
N THR A 415 15.80 -0.61 -5.46
CA THR A 415 14.75 -1.38 -6.15
C THR A 415 13.68 -0.40 -6.69
N PRO A 416 12.77 -0.84 -7.58
CA PRO A 416 11.60 -0.05 -7.92
C PRO A 416 10.78 0.35 -6.68
N ASN A 417 10.63 -0.56 -5.70
CA ASN A 417 9.95 -0.25 -4.45
C ASN A 417 10.68 0.83 -3.67
N PHE A 418 12.01 0.75 -3.56
CA PHE A 418 12.79 1.78 -2.89
C PHE A 418 12.55 3.14 -3.53
N VAL A 419 12.72 3.25 -4.85
CA VAL A 419 12.52 4.50 -5.60
C VAL A 419 11.07 5.03 -5.54
N THR A 420 10.07 4.15 -5.34
CA THR A 420 8.65 4.54 -5.40
C THR A 420 7.93 4.63 -4.05
N SER A 421 8.31 3.83 -3.05
CA SER A 421 7.41 3.51 -1.92
C SER A 421 7.61 4.33 -0.66
N GLU A 422 8.81 4.78 -0.31
CA GLU A 422 9.02 5.64 0.87
C GLU A 422 10.17 6.64 0.66
N TRP A 423 10.53 6.91 -0.60
CA TRP A 423 11.38 8.04 -0.97
C TRP A 423 10.71 9.41 -0.75
N CYS A 424 9.41 9.46 -0.45
CA CYS A 424 8.65 10.71 -0.31
C CYS A 424 8.34 11.13 1.14
N LYS A 425 9.22 10.83 2.10
CA LYS A 425 9.47 11.83 3.14
C LYS A 425 10.66 12.63 2.64
N TYR A 426 10.38 13.74 1.96
CA TYR A 426 11.39 14.64 1.39
C TYR A 426 12.52 14.92 2.39
N GLU A 427 12.21 15.02 3.69
CA GLU A 427 13.18 15.25 4.77
C GLU A 427 14.11 14.06 5.02
N THR A 428 13.59 12.82 4.98
CA THR A 428 14.41 11.59 5.02
C THR A 428 15.34 11.51 3.81
N GLN A 429 14.80 11.81 2.62
CA GLN A 429 15.58 11.83 1.40
C GLN A 429 16.62 12.96 1.46
N GLN A 430 16.27 14.17 1.89
CA GLN A 430 17.24 15.27 2.02
C GLN A 430 18.33 14.95 3.04
N ALA A 431 18.01 14.42 4.22
CA ALA A 431 19.02 14.06 5.21
C ALA A 431 20.01 13.00 4.68
N LEU A 432 19.48 11.96 4.02
CA LEU A 432 20.30 10.93 3.40
C LEU A 432 21.11 11.49 2.22
N MET A 433 20.51 12.33 1.37
CA MET A 433 21.17 12.91 0.20
C MET A 433 22.13 14.07 0.54
N GLU A 434 21.94 14.80 1.63
CA GLU A 434 22.91 15.74 2.20
C GLU A 434 24.11 14.98 2.74
N SER A 435 23.89 13.85 3.42
CA SER A 435 24.97 12.95 3.80
C SER A 435 25.75 12.40 2.58
N LEU A 436 25.13 12.28 1.40
CA LEU A 436 25.84 11.91 0.16
C LEU A 436 26.69 13.03 -0.40
N LYS A 437 26.22 14.28 -0.33
CA LYS A 437 26.90 15.46 -0.90
C LYS A 437 28.20 15.77 -0.18
N CYS A 438 28.27 15.51 1.12
CA CYS A 438 29.42 15.86 1.96
C CYS A 438 30.44 14.71 2.15
N LYS A 439 30.16 13.48 1.71
CA LYS A 439 30.99 12.31 2.09
C LYS A 439 31.06 11.26 0.98
N THR A 440 32.04 11.41 0.08
CA THR A 440 32.36 10.33 -0.88
C THR A 440 32.79 9.07 -0.09
N GLY A 441 32.29 7.89 -0.49
CA GLY A 441 32.69 6.61 0.12
C GLY A 441 32.00 6.19 1.43
N ARG A 442 31.06 6.97 2.00
CA ARG A 442 30.24 6.50 3.15
C ARG A 442 28.96 5.76 2.76
N VAL A 443 28.44 6.01 1.56
CA VAL A 443 27.23 5.34 1.09
C VAL A 443 27.59 4.33 0.01
N ILE A 444 27.07 3.12 0.18
CA ILE A 444 27.26 1.99 -0.73
C ILE A 444 25.89 1.61 -1.27
N PRO A 445 25.55 2.03 -2.50
CA PRO A 445 24.32 1.59 -3.12
C PRO A 445 24.43 0.16 -3.65
N ILE A 446 23.36 -0.61 -3.46
CA ILE A 446 23.22 -2.00 -3.89
C ILE A 446 21.98 -2.07 -4.78
N MET A 447 22.17 -2.32 -6.07
CA MET A 447 21.06 -2.52 -7.01
C MET A 447 20.53 -3.93 -6.90
N LEU A 448 19.47 -4.09 -6.12
CA LEU A 448 18.81 -5.37 -5.88
C LEU A 448 17.81 -5.71 -6.98
N ARG A 449 17.14 -4.71 -7.57
CA ARG A 449 16.29 -4.87 -8.76
C ARG A 449 16.46 -3.66 -9.66
N ASP A 450 16.44 -3.88 -10.98
CA ASP A 450 16.62 -2.81 -11.97
C ASP A 450 15.59 -1.68 -11.74
N CYS A 451 16.08 -0.45 -11.67
CA CYS A 451 15.27 0.72 -11.31
C CYS A 451 15.90 2.02 -11.84
N GLN A 452 15.09 3.07 -11.93
CA GLN A 452 15.58 4.40 -12.32
C GLN A 452 16.40 5.00 -11.18
N VAL A 453 17.73 4.89 -11.26
CA VAL A 453 18.66 5.39 -10.24
C VAL A 453 18.44 6.89 -10.02
N PRO A 454 18.13 7.32 -8.79
CA PRO A 454 17.92 8.73 -8.49
C PRO A 454 19.14 9.59 -8.83
N ALA A 455 18.92 10.78 -9.38
CA ALA A 455 19.99 11.66 -9.87
C ALA A 455 21.08 11.97 -8.81
N SER A 456 20.69 11.99 -7.55
CA SER A 456 21.52 12.23 -6.38
C SER A 456 22.49 11.09 -6.01
N VAL A 457 22.24 9.87 -6.48
CA VAL A 457 23.13 8.70 -6.32
C VAL A 457 23.72 8.23 -7.65
N ARG A 458 23.34 8.86 -8.77
CA ARG A 458 23.77 8.48 -10.13
C ARG A 458 25.28 8.61 -10.35
N THR A 459 25.96 9.46 -9.59
CA THR A 459 27.41 9.67 -9.63
C THR A 459 28.19 8.67 -8.76
N ILE A 460 27.50 7.83 -7.99
CA ILE A 460 28.09 6.84 -7.09
C ILE A 460 27.98 5.46 -7.74
N THR A 461 29.08 4.71 -7.75
CA THR A 461 29.07 3.32 -8.23
C THR A 461 28.27 2.44 -7.27
N TYR A 462 27.47 1.53 -7.82
CA TYR A 462 26.65 0.61 -7.05
C TYR A 462 27.06 -0.84 -7.29
N LEU A 463 26.83 -1.69 -6.29
CA LEU A 463 26.94 -3.13 -6.43
C LEU A 463 25.66 -3.63 -7.13
N ASP A 464 25.78 -4.03 -8.39
CA ASP A 464 24.63 -4.54 -9.16
C ASP A 464 24.46 -6.05 -8.96
N VAL A 465 23.38 -6.42 -8.28
CA VAL A 465 22.93 -7.80 -8.05
C VAL A 465 21.52 -8.02 -8.60
N SER A 466 21.08 -7.17 -9.53
CA SER A 466 19.73 -7.23 -10.10
C SER A 466 19.56 -8.32 -11.15
N ARG A 467 20.67 -8.78 -11.74
CA ARG A 467 20.67 -9.76 -12.85
C ARG A 467 20.83 -11.20 -12.37
N ASP A 468 21.55 -11.40 -11.28
CA ASP A 468 21.88 -12.71 -10.71
C ASP A 468 21.68 -12.69 -9.19
N ALA A 469 21.40 -13.85 -8.58
CA ALA A 469 21.42 -13.93 -7.12
C ALA A 469 22.80 -13.54 -6.58
N ILE A 470 22.84 -12.76 -5.49
CA ILE A 470 24.08 -12.23 -4.92
C ILE A 470 25.11 -13.34 -4.68
N GLY A 471 26.22 -13.29 -5.44
CA GLY A 471 27.23 -14.33 -5.45
C GLY A 471 28.26 -14.14 -4.34
N SER A 472 29.08 -15.17 -4.08
CA SER A 472 30.18 -15.10 -3.10
C SER A 472 31.15 -13.94 -3.38
N TYR A 473 31.32 -13.56 -4.65
CA TYR A 473 32.18 -12.44 -5.05
C TYR A 473 31.58 -11.08 -4.68
N ASP A 474 30.27 -10.92 -4.79
CA ASP A 474 29.56 -9.68 -4.45
C ASP A 474 29.56 -9.43 -2.94
N TRP A 475 29.37 -10.50 -2.15
CA TRP A 475 29.54 -10.44 -0.70
C TRP A 475 30.95 -10.03 -0.29
N LEU A 476 31.98 -10.55 -0.98
CA LEU A 476 33.36 -10.17 -0.72
C LEU A 476 33.64 -8.70 -1.08
N LYS A 477 33.07 -8.21 -2.18
CA LYS A 477 33.14 -6.79 -2.56
C LYS A 477 32.46 -5.90 -1.54
N LEU A 478 31.25 -6.26 -1.09
CA LEU A 478 30.52 -5.50 -0.08
C LEU A 478 31.28 -5.45 1.24
N LYS A 479 31.84 -6.60 1.68
CA LYS A 479 32.71 -6.68 2.85
C LYS A 479 33.88 -5.70 2.76
N LYS A 480 34.61 -5.72 1.64
CA LYS A 480 35.74 -4.80 1.43
C LYS A 480 35.31 -3.34 1.48
N ALA A 481 34.19 -3.00 0.85
CA ALA A 481 33.66 -1.64 0.87
C ALA A 481 33.25 -1.17 2.27
N LEU A 482 32.76 -2.08 3.13
CA LEU A 482 32.46 -1.80 4.54
C LEU A 482 33.73 -1.62 5.39
N GLU A 483 34.81 -2.34 5.08
CA GLU A 483 36.10 -2.26 5.78
C GLU A 483 36.97 -1.06 5.34
N GLU A 484 36.74 -0.52 4.13
CA GLU A 484 37.48 0.63 3.60
C GLU A 484 37.17 1.93 4.34
N ARG A 485 38.22 2.67 4.73
CA ARG A 485 38.07 3.99 5.35
C ARG A 485 37.45 4.99 4.37
N PRO A 486 36.37 5.71 4.76
CA PRO A 486 35.92 6.85 3.97
C PRO A 486 37.05 7.88 3.84
N PRO A 487 37.22 8.53 2.67
CA PRO A 487 38.16 9.64 2.51
C PRO A 487 37.87 10.73 3.56
N ILE A 488 38.93 11.16 4.25
CA ILE A 488 38.87 12.20 5.29
C ILE A 488 38.94 13.56 4.57
N GLU A 489 38.01 14.47 4.87
CA GLU A 489 38.19 15.89 4.55
C GLU A 489 39.17 16.50 5.57
N GLU A 490 40.30 17.03 5.10
CA GLU A 490 41.07 18.00 5.87
C GLU A 490 40.17 19.23 6.07
N LYS A 491 39.85 19.55 7.33
CA LYS A 491 38.98 20.67 7.72
C LYS A 491 39.55 22.03 7.35
#